data_AF-A0A6S6S0G7-F1
#
_entry.id   AF-A0A6S6S0G7-F1
#
_cell.length_a   1.000
_cell.length_b   1.000
_cell.length_c   1.000
_cell.angle_alpha   90.00
_cell.angle_beta   90.00
_cell.angle_gamma   90.00
#
_symmetry.space_group_name_H-M   'P 1'
#
loop_
_entity.id
_entity.type
_entity.pdbx_description
1 polymer ?
#
loop_
_entity_poly.entity_id
_entity_poly.type
_entity_poly.pdbx_seq_one_letter_code
_entity_poly.pdbx_strand_id
1 'polypeptide(L)'
;MKKIIVLMLMSVSLMMADNLLKAGTYSWHKGGATASLTVKKDKANGYGIVGDALYGMSRKYGPNLGDLSFTGFMKNGKLVYTEGKGEDKYTLILKVRKDGSFDISEEGLPPFGHNVSFAGHFTSDDKPSFLCSKARTFTEKAICDNKGLARLDRKMARAYSLLKSGFFYKENGETKVNALKKEQRAWGKQRNACAKQKAYLSCYERSYFERIKILDQGFEGLWTYKE
;
A
#
# COMPACT_ATOMS: atom_id res chain seq x y z
N MET A 1 -16.83 -38.00 -43.75
CA MET A 1 -17.30 -37.14 -42.65
C MET A 1 -16.10 -36.77 -41.76
N LYS A 2 -15.57 -35.54 -41.87
CA LYS A 2 -14.44 -35.07 -41.05
C LYS A 2 -14.97 -34.67 -39.67
N LYS A 3 -14.62 -35.41 -38.62
CA LYS A 3 -14.86 -35.00 -37.23
C LYS A 3 -13.94 -33.83 -36.92
N ILE A 4 -14.50 -32.62 -36.90
CA ILE A 4 -13.82 -31.45 -36.35
C ILE A 4 -13.86 -31.62 -34.82
N ILE A 5 -12.78 -32.13 -34.24
CA ILE A 5 -12.54 -32.03 -32.81
C ILE A 5 -12.16 -30.57 -32.57
N VAL A 6 -13.11 -29.76 -32.09
CA VAL A 6 -12.80 -28.45 -31.54
C VAL A 6 -12.05 -28.70 -30.23
N LEU A 7 -10.73 -28.81 -30.33
CA LEU A 7 -9.85 -28.85 -29.17
C LEU A 7 -10.04 -27.52 -28.44
N MET A 8 -10.70 -27.56 -27.29
CA MET A 8 -10.91 -26.41 -26.41
C MET A 8 -9.54 -25.99 -25.83
N LEU A 9 -8.70 -25.39 -26.66
CA LEU A 9 -7.48 -24.68 -26.29
C LEU A 9 -7.86 -23.36 -25.61
N MET A 10 -8.72 -23.39 -24.58
CA MET A 10 -8.68 -22.36 -23.55
C MET A 10 -7.44 -22.61 -22.69
N SER A 11 -6.31 -22.30 -23.32
CA SER A 11 -5.00 -21.91 -22.80
C SER A 11 -4.74 -22.18 -21.31
N VAL A 12 -4.01 -23.25 -21.03
CA VAL A 12 -3.26 -23.45 -19.78
C VAL A 12 -2.50 -22.18 -19.36
N SER A 13 -2.02 -21.40 -20.33
CA SER A 13 -1.37 -20.09 -20.14
C SER A 13 -2.23 -19.02 -19.44
N LEU A 14 -3.56 -18.98 -19.66
CA LEU A 14 -4.42 -18.01 -18.97
C LEU A 14 -4.73 -18.45 -17.54
N MET A 15 -4.98 -19.75 -17.31
CA MET A 15 -5.17 -20.29 -15.95
C MET A 15 -3.93 -20.08 -15.05
N MET A 16 -2.74 -20.04 -15.63
CA MET A 16 -1.50 -19.71 -14.92
C MET A 16 -1.52 -18.27 -14.40
N ALA A 17 -1.93 -17.30 -15.24
CA ALA A 17 -1.97 -15.88 -14.88
C ALA A 17 -2.91 -15.60 -13.71
N ASP A 18 -4.04 -16.33 -13.64
CA ASP A 18 -5.05 -16.12 -12.61
C ASP A 18 -4.58 -16.50 -11.19
N ASN A 19 -3.49 -17.29 -11.10
CA ASN A 19 -2.86 -17.72 -9.86
C ASN A 19 -1.56 -16.97 -9.52
N LEU A 20 -1.14 -16.02 -10.36
CA LEU A 20 0.08 -15.25 -10.14
C LEU A 20 -0.10 -14.17 -9.07
N LEU A 21 -1.30 -13.60 -8.93
CA LEU A 21 -1.57 -12.61 -7.89
C LEU A 21 -1.56 -13.29 -6.51
N LYS A 22 -0.61 -12.90 -5.65
CA LYS A 22 -0.49 -13.43 -4.30
C LYS A 22 -1.12 -12.49 -3.28
N ALA A 23 -1.63 -13.06 -2.19
CA ALA A 23 -2.01 -12.27 -1.03
C ALA A 23 -0.78 -11.52 -0.49
N GLY A 24 -0.99 -10.27 -0.09
CA GLY A 24 0.09 -9.38 0.32
C GLY A 24 -0.24 -7.93 0.06
N THR A 25 0.68 -7.05 0.46
CA THR A 25 0.58 -5.62 0.18
C THR A 25 1.46 -5.29 -1.02
N TYR A 26 0.96 -4.39 -1.86
CA TYR A 26 1.63 -3.88 -3.04
C TYR A 26 1.49 -2.37 -3.06
N SER A 27 2.50 -1.66 -3.53
CA SER A 27 2.42 -0.22 -3.69
C SER A 27 3.12 0.28 -4.94
N TRP A 28 2.80 1.52 -5.30
CA TRP A 28 3.60 2.31 -6.23
C TRP A 28 3.68 3.76 -5.74
N HIS A 29 4.71 4.45 -6.23
CA HIS A 29 4.93 5.86 -5.98
C HIS A 29 5.49 6.55 -7.23
N LYS A 30 4.96 7.72 -7.59
CA LYS A 30 5.45 8.55 -8.70
C LYS A 30 5.08 10.00 -8.47
N GLY A 31 6.05 10.91 -8.58
CA GLY A 31 5.79 12.37 -8.58
C GLY A 31 5.03 12.91 -7.36
N GLY A 32 5.17 12.30 -6.18
CA GLY A 32 4.44 12.69 -4.97
C GLY A 32 3.02 12.10 -4.84
N ALA A 33 2.61 11.27 -5.81
CA ALA A 33 1.46 10.39 -5.70
C ALA A 33 1.89 9.00 -5.24
N THR A 34 1.08 8.36 -4.41
CA THR A 34 1.32 7.00 -3.93
C THR A 34 0.02 6.24 -3.84
N ALA A 35 0.01 4.96 -4.18
CA ALA A 35 -1.12 4.07 -3.88
C ALA A 35 -0.60 2.78 -3.27
N SER A 36 -1.39 2.21 -2.35
CA SER A 36 -1.11 0.90 -1.74
C SER A 36 -2.37 0.06 -1.77
N LEU A 37 -2.22 -1.23 -2.08
CA LEU A 37 -3.29 -2.21 -2.09
C LEU A 37 -2.87 -3.44 -1.30
N THR A 38 -3.75 -3.90 -0.41
CA THR A 38 -3.67 -5.19 0.24
C THR A 38 -4.59 -6.17 -0.46
N VAL A 39 -4.00 -7.21 -1.01
CA VAL A 39 -4.67 -8.35 -1.61
C VAL A 39 -4.86 -9.42 -0.55
N LYS A 40 -6.10 -9.84 -0.33
CA LYS A 40 -6.47 -11.01 0.47
C LYS A 40 -7.10 -12.04 -0.45
N LYS A 41 -6.67 -13.29 -0.34
CA LYS A 41 -7.33 -14.39 -1.05
C LYS A 41 -8.56 -14.80 -0.24
N ASP A 42 -9.72 -14.76 -0.86
CA ASP A 42 -10.97 -15.25 -0.30
C ASP A 42 -11.08 -16.77 -0.52
N LYS A 43 -11.83 -17.44 0.35
CA LYS A 43 -12.02 -18.90 0.34
C LYS A 43 -12.73 -19.39 -0.92
N ALA A 44 -13.54 -18.55 -1.58
CA ALA A 44 -14.28 -18.87 -2.80
C ALA A 44 -13.50 -18.56 -4.10
N ASN A 45 -12.15 -18.53 -4.06
CA ASN A 45 -11.29 -18.05 -5.16
C ASN A 45 -11.47 -16.57 -5.54
N GLY A 46 -12.18 -15.79 -4.72
CA GLY A 46 -12.25 -14.34 -4.83
C GLY A 46 -10.96 -13.68 -4.33
N TYR A 47 -10.78 -12.42 -4.71
CA TYR A 47 -9.72 -11.55 -4.22
C TYR A 47 -10.35 -10.35 -3.53
N GLY A 48 -10.16 -10.24 -2.23
CA GLY A 48 -10.47 -9.04 -1.47
C GLY A 48 -9.35 -8.02 -1.64
N ILE A 49 -9.69 -6.84 -2.13
CA ILE A 49 -8.78 -5.74 -2.37
C ILE A 49 -9.18 -4.59 -1.46
N VAL A 50 -8.23 -4.11 -0.67
CA VAL A 50 -8.38 -2.89 0.14
C VAL A 50 -7.17 -2.02 -0.15
N GLY A 51 -7.36 -0.73 -0.43
CA GLY A 51 -6.23 0.16 -0.63
C GLY A 51 -6.56 1.62 -0.46
N ASP A 52 -5.50 2.41 -0.36
CA ASP A 52 -5.60 3.86 -0.27
C ASP A 52 -4.56 4.52 -1.19
N ALA A 53 -5.00 5.59 -1.86
CA ALA A 53 -4.23 6.42 -2.76
C ALA A 53 -4.13 7.85 -2.22
N LEU A 54 -2.95 8.43 -2.39
CA LEU A 54 -2.56 9.75 -1.88
C LEU A 54 -2.04 10.59 -3.04
N TYR A 55 -2.43 11.85 -3.09
CA TYR A 55 -1.83 12.82 -4.02
C TYR A 55 -1.50 14.13 -3.34
N GLY A 56 -0.29 14.65 -3.56
CA GLY A 56 0.05 16.00 -3.13
C GLY A 56 0.50 16.08 -1.68
N MET A 57 1.33 15.13 -1.23
CA MET A 57 1.88 15.05 0.14
C MET A 57 2.61 16.31 0.63
N SER A 58 2.90 17.27 -0.24
CA SER A 58 3.63 18.52 0.07
C SER A 58 2.85 19.79 -0.28
N ARG A 59 1.53 19.71 -0.43
CA ARG A 59 0.67 20.87 -0.78
C ARG A 59 0.24 21.65 0.48
N LYS A 60 -0.22 22.88 0.28
CA LYS A 60 -0.85 23.75 1.31
C LYS A 60 -2.20 23.23 1.83
N TYR A 61 -2.85 22.33 1.07
CA TYR A 61 -4.14 21.62 1.23
C TYR A 61 -4.27 20.39 2.13
N GLY A 62 -3.43 19.42 1.84
CA GLY A 62 -3.67 18.03 2.18
C GLY A 62 -2.97 17.20 1.14
N PRO A 63 -2.54 15.97 1.44
CA PRO A 63 -2.76 14.98 0.43
C PRO A 63 -4.28 14.88 0.20
N ASN A 64 -4.71 14.83 -1.05
CA ASN A 64 -6.02 14.28 -1.34
C ASN A 64 -5.95 12.77 -1.08
N LEU A 65 -7.02 12.23 -0.48
CA LEU A 65 -7.12 10.83 -0.06
C LEU A 65 -8.20 10.14 -0.90
N GLY A 66 -7.96 8.88 -1.25
CA GLY A 66 -8.94 8.02 -1.87
C GLY A 66 -8.80 6.61 -1.32
N ASP A 67 -9.92 6.02 -0.93
CA ASP A 67 -9.98 4.67 -0.40
C ASP A 67 -10.70 3.76 -1.40
N LEU A 68 -10.31 2.49 -1.41
CA LEU A 68 -10.85 1.47 -2.30
C LEU A 68 -11.02 0.18 -1.52
N SER A 69 -12.22 -0.41 -1.57
CA SER A 69 -12.50 -1.71 -0.96
C SER A 69 -13.48 -2.48 -1.83
N PHE A 70 -13.06 -3.63 -2.36
CA PHE A 70 -13.93 -4.49 -3.14
C PHE A 70 -13.48 -5.95 -3.11
N THR A 71 -14.41 -6.85 -3.42
CA THR A 71 -14.08 -8.25 -3.75
C THR A 71 -14.31 -8.47 -5.23
N GLY A 72 -13.30 -9.02 -5.92
CA GLY A 72 -13.40 -9.35 -7.33
C GLY A 72 -13.01 -10.78 -7.62
N PHE A 73 -13.34 -11.24 -8.82
CA PHE A 73 -12.96 -12.57 -9.30
C PHE A 73 -12.04 -12.41 -10.51
N MET A 74 -10.96 -13.18 -10.52
CA MET A 74 -9.98 -13.12 -11.59
C MET A 74 -10.56 -13.72 -12.87
N LYS A 75 -10.39 -13.02 -13.99
CA LYS A 75 -10.80 -13.47 -15.32
C LYS A 75 -9.75 -13.05 -16.33
N ASN A 76 -9.09 -14.02 -16.97
CA ASN A 76 -8.09 -13.80 -18.01
C ASN A 76 -6.94 -12.87 -17.55
N GLY A 77 -6.43 -13.09 -16.34
CA GLY A 77 -5.37 -12.31 -15.70
C GLY A 77 -5.79 -10.92 -15.25
N LYS A 78 -7.10 -10.64 -15.17
CA LYS A 78 -7.63 -9.35 -14.77
C LYS A 78 -8.63 -9.46 -13.62
N LEU A 79 -8.57 -8.48 -12.71
CA LEU A 79 -9.62 -8.15 -11.77
C LEU A 79 -10.23 -6.82 -12.23
N VAL A 80 -11.55 -6.78 -12.36
CA VAL A 80 -12.28 -5.58 -12.77
C VAL A 80 -13.25 -5.21 -11.66
N TYR A 81 -13.15 -3.96 -11.22
CA TYR A 81 -14.08 -3.33 -10.30
C TYR A 81 -14.81 -2.21 -11.03
N THR A 82 -16.11 -2.11 -10.84
CA THR A 82 -16.93 -1.04 -11.39
C THR A 82 -17.86 -0.51 -10.32
N GLU A 83 -17.93 0.80 -10.20
CA GLU A 83 -18.87 1.53 -9.36
C GLU A 83 -19.61 2.56 -10.20
N GLY A 84 -20.83 2.93 -9.77
CA GLY A 84 -21.67 3.87 -10.50
C GLY A 84 -22.28 3.28 -11.78
N LYS A 85 -22.98 4.13 -12.54
CA LYS A 85 -23.66 3.81 -13.79
C LYS A 85 -23.67 5.04 -14.71
N GLY A 86 -23.88 4.82 -16.01
CA GLY A 86 -23.97 5.92 -16.98
C GLY A 86 -22.67 6.73 -17.05
N GLU A 87 -22.78 8.05 -17.00
CA GLU A 87 -21.64 8.98 -17.07
C GLU A 87 -20.79 8.96 -15.78
N ASP A 88 -21.38 8.58 -14.64
CA ASP A 88 -20.69 8.45 -13.34
C ASP A 88 -20.02 7.09 -13.16
N LYS A 89 -19.98 6.26 -14.21
CA LYS A 89 -19.37 4.93 -14.15
C LYS A 89 -17.85 5.07 -13.99
N TYR A 90 -17.35 4.55 -12.88
CA TYR A 90 -15.93 4.38 -12.62
C TYR A 90 -15.55 2.91 -12.76
N THR A 91 -14.46 2.62 -13.47
CA THR A 91 -13.96 1.24 -13.63
C THR A 91 -12.46 1.19 -13.36
N LEU A 92 -12.07 0.28 -12.48
CA LEU A 92 -10.68 -0.04 -12.18
C LEU A 92 -10.36 -1.42 -12.73
N ILE A 93 -9.29 -1.51 -13.52
CA ILE A 93 -8.83 -2.75 -14.14
C ILE A 93 -7.43 -3.05 -13.62
N LEU A 94 -7.32 -4.08 -12.80
CA LEU A 94 -6.05 -4.63 -12.34
C LEU A 94 -5.65 -5.77 -13.28
N LYS A 95 -4.50 -5.63 -13.94
CA LYS A 95 -3.94 -6.62 -14.85
C LYS A 95 -2.66 -7.21 -14.26
N VAL A 96 -2.68 -8.51 -13.97
CA VAL A 96 -1.55 -9.23 -13.38
C VAL A 96 -0.48 -9.48 -14.45
N ARG A 97 0.78 -9.27 -14.07
CA ARG A 97 1.96 -9.52 -14.90
C ARG A 97 2.60 -10.86 -14.54
N LYS A 98 3.48 -11.34 -15.41
CA LYS A 98 4.13 -12.67 -15.28
C LYS A 98 5.00 -12.81 -14.02
N ASP A 99 5.49 -11.69 -13.49
CA ASP A 99 6.33 -11.61 -12.29
C ASP A 99 5.51 -11.46 -10.98
N GLY A 100 4.18 -11.49 -11.07
CA GLY A 100 3.27 -11.31 -9.92
C GLY A 100 3.03 -9.86 -9.51
N SER A 101 3.70 -8.89 -10.14
CA SER A 101 3.30 -7.48 -10.08
C SER A 101 2.01 -7.26 -10.88
N PHE A 102 1.42 -6.07 -10.80
CA PHE A 102 0.24 -5.76 -11.61
C PHE A 102 0.18 -4.29 -11.99
N ASP A 103 -0.47 -4.02 -13.12
CA ASP A 103 -0.78 -2.68 -13.57
C ASP A 103 -2.25 -2.39 -13.28
N ILE A 104 -2.55 -1.20 -12.75
CA ILE A 104 -3.90 -0.68 -12.66
C ILE A 104 -4.10 0.41 -13.71
N SER A 105 -5.21 0.30 -14.44
CA SER A 105 -5.77 1.38 -15.23
C SER A 105 -7.16 1.74 -14.72
N GLU A 106 -7.53 3.01 -14.87
CA GLU A 106 -8.80 3.56 -14.43
C GLU A 106 -9.54 4.18 -15.63
N GLU A 107 -10.84 3.99 -15.70
CA GLU A 107 -11.75 4.56 -16.70
C GLU A 107 -12.90 5.28 -15.98
N GLY A 108 -13.29 6.45 -16.50
CA GLY A 108 -14.29 7.31 -15.86
C GLY A 108 -13.72 8.21 -14.76
N LEU A 109 -14.59 8.97 -14.10
CA LEU A 109 -14.20 9.86 -13.02
C LEU A 109 -14.17 9.11 -11.69
N PRO A 110 -13.05 9.14 -10.94
CA PRO A 110 -12.99 8.47 -9.66
C PRO A 110 -13.86 9.17 -8.61
N PRO A 111 -14.52 8.42 -7.70
CA PRO A 111 -15.38 8.97 -6.66
C PRO A 111 -14.61 9.79 -5.60
N PHE A 112 -13.28 9.67 -5.57
CA PHE A 112 -12.37 10.37 -4.65
C PHE A 112 -11.70 11.62 -5.26
N GLY A 113 -12.18 12.08 -6.42
CA GLY A 113 -11.77 13.34 -7.07
C GLY A 113 -10.56 13.21 -8.02
N HIS A 114 -10.46 14.15 -8.98
CA HIS A 114 -9.59 14.06 -10.18
C HIS A 114 -8.07 13.91 -9.94
N ASN A 115 -7.58 14.24 -8.75
CA ASN A 115 -6.14 14.26 -8.49
C ASN A 115 -5.65 12.99 -7.77
N VAL A 116 -6.54 12.14 -7.28
CA VAL A 116 -6.19 10.88 -6.63
C VAL A 116 -6.44 9.75 -7.61
N SER A 117 -5.52 8.80 -7.69
CA SER A 117 -5.56 7.70 -8.65
C SER A 117 -4.83 6.50 -8.09
N PHE A 118 -5.40 5.32 -8.31
CA PHE A 118 -4.73 4.04 -8.13
C PHE A 118 -3.98 3.61 -9.39
N ALA A 119 -4.18 4.25 -10.55
CA ALA A 119 -3.54 3.86 -11.80
C ALA A 119 -2.00 3.90 -11.68
N GLY A 120 -1.36 2.78 -11.98
CA GLY A 120 0.08 2.63 -11.80
C GLY A 120 0.55 1.18 -11.79
N HIS A 121 1.87 1.02 -11.66
CA HIS A 121 2.53 -0.28 -11.63
C HIS A 121 2.84 -0.69 -10.19
N PHE A 122 2.07 -1.63 -9.65
CA PHE A 122 2.19 -2.10 -8.29
C PHE A 122 3.16 -3.27 -8.19
N THR A 123 4.12 -3.12 -7.28
CA THR A 123 5.07 -4.17 -6.93
C THR A 123 4.85 -4.60 -5.49
N SER A 124 5.29 -5.80 -5.14
CA SER A 124 5.13 -6.29 -3.76
C SER A 124 5.90 -5.40 -2.78
N ASP A 125 5.27 -5.03 -1.67
CA ASP A 125 5.86 -4.25 -0.59
C ASP A 125 6.72 -5.11 0.36
N ASP A 126 7.39 -6.14 -0.17
CA ASP A 126 8.21 -7.06 0.62
C ASP A 126 9.64 -6.57 0.87
N LYS A 127 9.98 -5.37 0.38
CA LYS A 127 11.21 -4.63 0.68
C LYS A 127 10.93 -3.47 1.64
N PRO A 128 11.88 -2.98 2.45
CA PRO A 128 11.63 -1.86 3.35
C PRO A 128 11.59 -0.51 2.64
N SER A 129 11.32 0.57 3.39
CA SER A 129 11.26 1.95 2.86
C SER A 129 12.63 2.53 2.46
N PHE A 130 13.71 1.78 2.67
CA PHE A 130 15.09 2.16 2.32
C PHE A 130 15.74 1.11 1.40
N LEU A 131 16.85 1.49 0.76
CA LEU A 131 17.60 0.61 -0.13
C LEU A 131 18.40 -0.41 0.68
N CYS A 132 18.07 -1.70 0.55
CA CYS A 132 18.81 -2.77 1.23
C CYS A 132 20.29 -2.86 0.85
N SER A 133 20.65 -2.43 -0.36
CA SER A 133 22.06 -2.30 -0.77
C SER A 133 22.85 -1.25 0.03
N LYS A 134 22.15 -0.34 0.74
CA LYS A 134 22.75 0.67 1.62
C LYS A 134 22.64 0.32 3.10
N ALA A 135 22.11 -0.86 3.45
CA ALA A 135 21.98 -1.30 4.84
C ALA A 135 23.36 -1.50 5.49
N ARG A 136 23.59 -0.85 6.64
CA ARG A 136 24.88 -0.90 7.36
C ARG A 136 24.74 -1.55 8.72
N THR A 137 23.65 -1.27 9.42
CA THR A 137 23.41 -1.74 10.78
C THR A 137 22.78 -3.14 10.81
N PHE A 138 22.95 -3.85 11.93
CA PHE A 138 22.23 -5.12 12.15
C PHE A 138 20.71 -4.96 11.98
N THR A 139 20.15 -3.85 12.49
CA THR A 139 18.72 -3.57 12.38
C THR A 139 18.28 -3.46 10.91
N GLU A 140 18.99 -2.68 10.09
CA GLU A 140 18.65 -2.51 8.67
C GLU A 140 18.75 -3.82 7.91
N LYS A 141 19.77 -4.63 8.18
CA LYS A 141 19.93 -5.96 7.56
C LYS A 141 18.79 -6.90 7.97
N ALA A 142 18.47 -6.98 9.27
CA ALA A 142 17.36 -7.77 9.77
C ALA A 142 16.01 -7.38 9.14
N ILE A 143 15.78 -6.08 8.93
CA ILE A 143 14.58 -5.58 8.23
C ILE A 143 14.60 -6.01 6.76
N CYS A 144 15.75 -5.94 6.09
CA CYS A 144 15.89 -6.36 4.68
C CYS A 144 15.70 -7.86 4.46
N ASP A 145 16.15 -8.68 5.40
CA ASP A 145 16.11 -10.14 5.31
C ASP A 145 14.75 -10.72 5.74
N ASN A 146 13.93 -9.94 6.46
CA ASN A 146 12.62 -10.35 6.92
C ASN A 146 11.49 -9.56 6.23
N LYS A 147 10.75 -10.22 5.33
CA LYS A 147 9.63 -9.61 4.59
C LYS A 147 8.53 -9.03 5.49
N GLY A 148 8.30 -9.60 6.68
CA GLY A 148 7.35 -9.08 7.65
C GLY A 148 7.80 -7.73 8.22
N LEU A 149 9.05 -7.64 8.67
CA LEU A 149 9.66 -6.40 9.14
C LEU A 149 9.75 -5.35 8.03
N ALA A 150 10.08 -5.75 6.81
CA ALA A 150 10.11 -4.88 5.64
C ALA A 150 8.74 -4.21 5.38
N ARG A 151 7.65 -4.98 5.44
CA ARG A 151 6.29 -4.46 5.31
C ARG A 151 5.93 -3.50 6.44
N LEU A 152 6.28 -3.85 7.68
CA LEU A 152 6.07 -2.98 8.84
C LEU A 152 6.84 -1.66 8.71
N ASP A 153 8.07 -1.72 8.19
CA ASP A 153 8.89 -0.54 7.91
C ASP A 153 8.23 0.40 6.90
N ARG A 154 7.73 -0.13 5.77
CA ARG A 154 6.96 0.67 4.80
C ARG A 154 5.69 1.25 5.40
N LYS A 155 4.90 0.44 6.14
CA LYS A 155 3.66 0.91 6.77
C LYS A 155 3.93 2.06 7.73
N MET A 156 4.96 1.93 8.57
CA MET A 156 5.40 2.98 9.48
C MET A 156 5.83 4.24 8.71
N ALA A 157 6.62 4.09 7.65
CA ALA A 157 7.07 5.23 6.84
C ALA A 157 5.89 5.98 6.19
N ARG A 158 4.87 5.25 5.71
CA ARG A 158 3.62 5.81 5.18
C ARG A 158 2.85 6.58 6.25
N ALA A 159 2.59 5.97 7.41
CA ALA A 159 1.90 6.60 8.53
C ALA A 159 2.61 7.89 8.99
N TYR A 160 3.95 7.84 9.09
CA TYR A 160 4.77 9.02 9.41
C TYR A 160 4.59 10.13 8.37
N SER A 161 4.60 9.78 7.08
CA SER A 161 4.41 10.73 5.99
C SER A 161 3.02 11.38 6.04
N LEU A 162 1.96 10.59 6.27
CA LEU A 162 0.58 11.07 6.39
C LEU A 162 0.41 12.07 7.54
N LEU A 163 0.83 11.70 8.76
CA LEU A 163 0.74 12.58 9.91
C LEU A 163 1.56 13.86 9.71
N LYS A 164 2.78 13.73 9.21
CA LYS A 164 3.65 14.88 8.89
C LYS A 164 2.98 15.82 7.89
N SER A 165 2.39 15.28 6.82
CA SER A 165 1.69 16.08 5.81
C SER A 165 0.44 16.74 6.39
N GLY A 166 -0.30 16.04 7.26
CA GLY A 166 -1.49 16.57 7.93
C GLY A 166 -1.21 17.77 8.85
N PHE A 167 -0.02 17.84 9.46
CA PHE A 167 0.33 18.99 10.31
C PHE A 167 0.49 20.31 9.56
N PHE A 168 0.77 20.30 8.25
CA PHE A 168 0.85 21.55 7.48
C PHE A 168 -0.46 22.36 7.46
N TYR A 169 -1.60 21.75 7.82
CA TYR A 169 -2.93 22.40 7.87
C TYR A 169 -3.33 22.88 9.25
N LYS A 170 -2.48 22.67 10.26
CA LYS A 170 -2.76 23.12 11.62
C LYS A 170 -1.96 24.37 11.93
N GLU A 171 -2.51 25.21 12.80
CA GLU A 171 -1.73 26.23 13.48
C GLU A 171 -0.48 25.60 14.11
N ASN A 172 0.64 26.31 14.00
CA ASN A 172 1.97 25.84 14.43
C ASN A 172 2.44 24.55 13.72
N GLY A 173 2.02 24.33 12.47
CA GLY A 173 2.34 23.14 11.69
C GLY A 173 3.84 22.83 11.61
N GLU A 174 4.69 23.84 11.42
CA GLU A 174 6.15 23.67 11.42
C GLU A 174 6.67 23.14 12.77
N THR A 175 6.21 23.72 13.87
CA THR A 175 6.55 23.27 15.24
C THR A 175 6.14 21.82 15.45
N LYS A 176 4.92 21.43 15.02
CA LYS A 176 4.43 20.05 15.11
C LYS A 176 5.24 19.08 14.26
N VAL A 177 5.60 19.47 13.03
CA VAL A 177 6.47 18.67 12.15
C VAL A 177 7.86 18.48 12.78
N ASN A 178 8.41 19.51 13.41
CA ASN A 178 9.72 19.44 14.08
C ASN A 178 9.68 18.56 15.33
N ALA A 179 8.60 18.63 16.12
CA ALA A 179 8.35 17.71 17.23
C ALA A 179 8.25 16.25 16.73
N LEU A 180 7.44 15.99 15.70
CA LEU A 180 7.28 14.67 15.11
C LEU A 180 8.60 14.09 14.58
N LYS A 181 9.45 14.92 13.93
CA LYS A 181 10.81 14.52 13.52
C LYS A 181 11.68 14.12 14.72
N LYS A 182 11.59 14.84 15.84
CA LYS A 182 12.35 14.53 17.06
C LYS A 182 11.91 13.20 17.66
N GLU A 183 10.61 12.99 17.79
CA GLU A 183 10.02 11.72 18.25
C GLU A 183 10.41 10.55 17.35
N GLN A 184 10.35 10.74 16.02
CA GLN A 184 10.70 9.70 15.06
C GLN A 184 12.17 9.27 15.18
N ARG A 185 13.09 10.22 15.42
CA ARG A 185 14.50 9.92 15.68
C ARG A 185 14.69 9.18 17.01
N ALA A 186 13.96 9.59 18.06
CA ALA A 186 14.02 8.92 19.35
C ALA A 186 13.50 7.48 19.26
N TRP A 187 12.35 7.28 18.63
CA TRP A 187 11.79 5.96 18.34
C TRP A 187 12.76 5.11 17.51
N GLY A 188 13.43 5.67 16.50
CA GLY A 188 14.43 4.95 15.71
C GLY A 188 15.57 4.40 16.57
N LYS A 189 16.03 5.15 17.57
CA LYS A 189 17.03 4.67 18.56
C LYS A 189 16.47 3.55 19.43
N GLN A 190 15.24 3.69 19.92
CA GLN A 190 14.56 2.67 20.73
C GLN A 190 14.39 1.36 19.95
N ARG A 191 13.86 1.43 18.72
CA ARG A 191 13.74 0.28 17.82
C ARG A 191 15.09 -0.40 17.60
N ASN A 192 16.14 0.37 17.31
CA ASN A 192 17.48 -0.19 17.07
C ASN A 192 18.07 -0.90 18.31
N ALA A 193 17.62 -0.56 19.53
CA ALA A 193 18.04 -1.25 20.74
C ALA A 193 17.54 -2.72 20.80
N CYS A 194 16.49 -3.08 20.06
CA CYS A 194 16.02 -4.46 19.93
C CYS A 194 17.12 -5.41 19.42
N ALA A 195 18.11 -4.91 18.67
CA ALA A 195 19.25 -5.70 18.18
C ALA A 195 20.03 -6.41 19.31
N LYS A 196 19.96 -5.90 20.54
CA LYS A 196 20.65 -6.46 21.70
C LYS A 196 19.85 -7.57 22.41
N GLN A 197 18.60 -7.79 22.02
CA GLN A 197 17.72 -8.76 22.68
C GLN A 197 17.82 -10.13 22.01
N LYS A 198 17.73 -11.21 22.80
CA LYS A 198 17.67 -12.58 22.28
C LYS A 198 16.47 -12.78 21.34
N ALA A 199 15.34 -12.17 21.64
CA ALA A 199 14.12 -12.19 20.83
C ALA A 199 13.96 -10.90 19.99
N TYR A 200 15.01 -10.50 19.27
CA TYR A 200 15.04 -9.22 18.54
C TYR A 200 13.89 -9.06 17.53
N LEU A 201 13.47 -10.14 16.85
CA LEU A 201 12.39 -10.09 15.86
C LEU A 201 11.06 -9.62 16.47
N SER A 202 10.63 -10.24 17.57
CA SER A 202 9.39 -9.85 18.25
C SER A 202 9.47 -8.46 18.89
N CYS A 203 10.66 -8.05 19.33
CA CYS A 203 10.90 -6.67 19.77
C CYS A 203 10.71 -5.68 18.62
N TYR A 204 11.27 -5.95 17.44
CA TYR A 204 11.07 -5.09 16.26
C TYR A 204 9.61 -5.01 15.86
N GLU A 205 8.92 -6.15 15.75
CA GLU A 205 7.51 -6.20 15.39
C GLU A 205 6.66 -5.34 16.33
N ARG A 206 6.82 -5.53 17.65
CA ARG A 206 6.12 -4.71 18.66
C ARG A 206 6.43 -3.23 18.50
N SER A 207 7.71 -2.87 18.36
CA SER A 207 8.14 -1.48 18.19
C SER A 207 7.53 -0.81 16.96
N TYR A 208 7.39 -1.55 15.86
CA TYR A 208 6.72 -1.07 14.66
C TYR A 208 5.20 -0.94 14.86
N PHE A 209 4.53 -1.95 15.40
CA PHE A 209 3.08 -1.91 15.63
C PHE A 209 2.68 -0.74 16.54
N GLU A 210 3.40 -0.54 17.64
CA GLU A 210 3.17 0.57 18.57
C GLU A 210 3.35 1.92 17.87
N ARG A 211 4.43 2.10 17.10
CA ARG A 211 4.67 3.37 16.41
C ARG A 211 3.66 3.65 15.32
N ILE A 212 3.30 2.63 14.52
CA ILE A 212 2.25 2.75 13.49
C ILE A 212 0.95 3.21 14.14
N LYS A 213 0.52 2.54 15.23
CA LYS A 213 -0.68 2.92 15.97
C LYS A 213 -0.66 4.38 16.43
N ILE A 214 0.45 4.83 17.03
CA ILE A 214 0.60 6.22 17.49
C ILE A 214 0.49 7.22 16.33
N LEU A 215 1.12 6.91 15.19
CA LEU A 215 1.11 7.77 14.01
C LEU A 215 -0.28 7.82 13.36
N ASP A 216 -0.94 6.67 13.23
CA ASP A 216 -2.29 6.55 12.68
C ASP A 216 -3.30 7.31 13.56
N GLN A 217 -3.27 7.11 14.88
CA GLN A 217 -4.11 7.85 15.84
C GLN A 217 -3.84 9.35 15.80
N GLY A 218 -2.56 9.74 15.70
CA GLY A 218 -2.18 11.15 15.54
C GLY A 218 -2.76 11.76 14.26
N PHE A 219 -2.83 11.00 13.18
CA PHE A 219 -3.40 11.43 11.90
C PHE A 219 -4.93 11.51 11.95
N GLU A 220 -5.60 10.49 12.49
CA GLU A 220 -7.05 10.48 12.70
C GLU A 220 -7.50 11.66 13.58
N GLY A 221 -6.75 11.95 14.65
CA GLY A 221 -7.00 13.09 15.54
C GLY A 221 -6.80 14.47 14.91
N LEU A 222 -6.27 14.56 13.67
CA LEU A 222 -6.25 15.84 12.94
C LEU A 222 -7.64 16.24 12.47
N TRP A 223 -8.55 15.30 12.27
CA TRP A 223 -9.85 15.52 11.62
C TRP A 223 -11.03 15.42 12.58
N THR A 224 -10.80 15.01 13.83
CA THR A 224 -11.80 15.13 14.89
C THR A 224 -12.03 16.61 15.18
N TYR A 225 -13.16 17.15 14.74
CA TYR A 225 -13.64 18.45 15.19
C TYR A 225 -13.86 18.38 16.71
N LYS A 226 -13.36 19.38 17.44
CA LYS A 226 -13.93 19.67 18.76
C LYS A 226 -15.32 20.22 18.46
N GLU A 227 -16.35 19.43 18.76
CA GLU A 227 -17.69 19.97 19.03
C GLU A 227 -17.62 21.03 20.14
#